data_AF-A0A952D5S2-F1
#
_entry.id   AF-A0A952D5S2-F1
#
_cell.length_a   1.000
_cell.length_b   1.000
_cell.length_c   1.000
_cell.angle_alpha   90.00
_cell.angle_beta   90.00
_cell.angle_gamma   90.00
#
_symmetry.space_group_name_H-M   'P 1'
#
loop_
_entity.id
_entity.type
_entity.pdbx_description
1 polymer ?
#
loop_
_entity_poly.entity_id
_entity_poly.type
_entity_poly.pdbx_seq_one_letter_code
_entity_poly.pdbx_strand_id
1 'polypeptide(L)'
;MKGKPLVQAIVIVIAVATGLVLSQKPWRFNAAASVEADAQVEQTEAIEARVRELARQEAYAQSPAGREEQARKQGMLLPGESYVEPKKSPSNPR
;
A
#
# COMPACT_ATOMS: atom_id res chain seq x y z
N MET A 1 26.02 29.71 -57.58
CA MET A 1 25.83 28.66 -56.55
C MET A 1 26.13 29.15 -55.12
N LYS A 2 25.72 30.37 -54.73
CA LYS A 2 26.11 30.98 -53.43
C LYS A 2 25.14 30.72 -52.25
N GLY A 3 23.97 30.10 -52.49
CA GLY A 3 22.95 29.85 -51.45
C GLY A 3 23.01 28.47 -50.76
N LYS A 4 23.76 27.51 -51.31
CA LYS A 4 23.86 26.14 -50.79
C LYS A 4 24.40 26.03 -49.34
N PRO A 5 25.43 26.79 -48.91
CA PRO A 5 25.97 26.64 -47.56
C PRO A 5 25.04 27.20 -46.49
N LEU A 6 24.26 28.24 -46.81
CA LEU A 6 23.28 28.81 -45.88
C LEU A 6 22.13 27.83 -45.59
N VAL A 7 21.62 27.18 -46.64
CA VAL A 7 20.55 26.18 -46.51
C VAL A 7 21.03 24.97 -45.71
N GLN A 8 22.26 24.50 -45.96
CA GLN A 8 22.86 23.42 -45.15
C GLN A 8 22.99 23.81 -43.68
N ALA A 9 23.45 25.03 -43.36
CA ALA A 9 23.57 25.48 -41.99
C ALA A 9 22.21 25.52 -41.27
N ILE A 10 21.17 26.02 -41.94
CA ILE A 10 19.80 26.05 -41.39
C ILE A 10 19.29 24.64 -41.11
N VAL A 11 19.49 23.70 -42.04
CA VAL A 11 19.06 22.30 -41.86
C VAL A 11 19.78 21.64 -40.68
N ILE A 12 21.08 21.89 -40.51
CA ILE A 12 21.86 21.36 -39.39
C ILE A 12 21.33 21.91 -38.06
N VAL A 13 21.07 23.22 -37.98
CA VAL A 13 20.52 23.85 -36.76
C VAL A 13 19.16 23.27 -36.40
N ILE A 14 18.27 23.11 -37.39
CA ILE A 14 16.94 22.50 -37.17
C ILE A 14 17.09 21.04 -36.71
N ALA A 15 17.98 20.26 -37.31
CA ALA A 15 18.20 18.88 -36.91
C ALA A 15 18.70 18.75 -35.46
N VAL A 16 19.66 19.59 -35.06
CA VAL A 16 20.20 19.62 -33.70
C VAL A 16 19.14 20.08 -32.69
N ALA A 17 18.40 21.14 -32.99
CA ALA A 17 17.32 21.63 -32.12
C ALA A 17 16.23 20.57 -31.94
N THR A 18 15.85 19.89 -33.04
CA THR A 18 14.84 18.82 -33.02
C THR A 18 15.31 17.62 -32.21
N GLY A 19 16.58 17.20 -32.36
CA GLY A 19 17.18 16.13 -31.57
C GLY A 19 17.22 16.44 -30.07
N LEU A 20 17.57 17.68 -29.70
CA LEU A 20 17.58 18.12 -28.30
C LEU A 20 16.18 18.12 -27.67
N VAL A 21 15.16 18.61 -28.40
CA VAL A 21 13.78 18.62 -27.91
C VAL A 21 13.23 17.21 -27.74
N LEU A 22 13.49 16.31 -28.70
CA LEU A 22 13.08 14.90 -28.60
C LEU A 22 13.83 14.16 -27.49
N SER A 23 15.08 14.52 -27.20
CA SER A 23 15.88 13.93 -26.12
C SER A 23 15.31 14.22 -24.72
N GLN A 24 14.64 15.36 -24.49
CA GLN A 24 14.13 15.70 -23.15
C GLN A 24 12.91 14.88 -22.72
N LYS A 25 12.03 14.49 -23.65
CA LYS A 25 10.81 13.73 -23.35
C LYS A 25 11.05 12.37 -22.68
N PRO A 26 11.97 11.50 -23.13
CA PRO A 26 12.17 10.19 -22.53
C PRO A 26 12.61 10.26 -21.05
N TRP A 27 13.44 11.24 -20.68
CA TRP A 27 13.87 11.41 -19.27
C TRP A 27 12.71 11.76 -18.34
N ARG A 28 11.75 12.57 -18.82
CA ARG A 28 10.56 12.94 -18.03
C ARG A 28 9.60 11.77 -17.87
N PHE A 29 9.45 10.94 -18.90
CA PHE A 29 8.62 9.73 -18.83
C PHE A 29 9.21 8.71 -17.84
N ASN A 30 10.53 8.53 -17.84
CA ASN A 30 11.17 7.56 -16.96
C ASN A 30 11.07 7.98 -15.48
N ALA A 31 11.21 9.29 -15.20
CA ALA A 31 11.04 9.81 -13.84
C ALA A 31 9.58 9.72 -13.34
N ALA A 32 8.59 9.92 -14.22
CA ALA A 32 7.19 9.74 -13.85
C ALA A 32 6.85 8.26 -13.60
N ALA A 33 7.37 7.36 -14.46
CA ALA A 33 7.15 5.93 -14.32
C ALA A 33 7.75 5.35 -13.03
N SER A 34 8.91 5.83 -12.59
CA SER A 34 9.49 5.40 -11.32
C SER A 34 8.64 5.84 -10.12
N VAL A 35 8.13 7.08 -10.14
CA VAL A 35 7.27 7.59 -9.06
C VAL A 35 5.93 6.85 -8.98
N GLU A 36 5.32 6.54 -10.14
CA GLU A 36 4.09 5.75 -10.18
C GLU A 36 4.31 4.30 -9.74
N ALA A 37 5.44 3.70 -10.09
CA ALA A 37 5.81 2.36 -9.65
C ALA A 37 6.00 2.30 -8.12
N ASP A 38 6.74 3.26 -7.55
CA ASP A 38 6.98 3.33 -6.10
C ASP A 38 5.66 3.51 -5.33
N ALA A 39 4.75 4.36 -5.83
CA ALA A 39 3.45 4.57 -5.22
C ALA A 39 2.56 3.31 -5.25
N GLN A 40 2.66 2.48 -6.30
CA GLN A 40 1.92 1.22 -6.36
C GLN A 40 2.48 0.17 -5.40
N VAL A 41 3.80 0.13 -5.22
CA VAL A 41 4.44 -0.79 -4.27
C VAL A 41 4.01 -0.47 -2.85
N GLU A 42 4.05 0.80 -2.44
CA GLU A 42 3.64 1.23 -1.09
C GLU A 42 2.18 0.86 -0.78
N GLN A 43 1.27 1.05 -1.74
CA GLN A 43 -0.13 0.65 -1.58
C GLN A 43 -0.28 -0.87 -1.44
N THR A 44 0.49 -1.64 -2.21
CA THR A 44 0.43 -3.10 -2.19
C THR A 44 0.97 -3.65 -0.86
N GLU A 45 2.08 -3.12 -0.36
CA GLU A 45 2.65 -3.52 0.94
C GLU A 45 1.67 -3.24 2.10
N ALA A 46 1.01 -2.08 2.08
CA ALA A 46 0.00 -1.74 3.08
C ALA A 46 -1.20 -2.71 3.05
N ILE A 47 -1.64 -3.12 1.86
CA ILE A 47 -2.72 -4.10 1.69
C ILE A 47 -2.27 -5.47 2.19
N GLU A 48 -1.08 -5.93 1.80
CA GLU A 48 -0.54 -7.23 2.23
C GLU A 48 -0.37 -7.33 3.75
N ALA A 49 0.06 -6.23 4.40
CA ALA A 49 0.16 -6.17 5.85
C ALA A 49 -1.22 -6.35 6.51
N ARG A 50 -2.26 -5.67 5.98
CA ARG A 50 -3.64 -5.81 6.48
C ARG A 50 -4.19 -7.21 6.25
N VAL A 51 -3.94 -7.81 5.09
CA VAL A 51 -4.37 -9.18 4.78
C VAL A 51 -3.71 -10.18 5.73
N ARG A 52 -2.41 -10.05 5.99
CA ARG A 52 -1.70 -10.89 6.96
C ARG A 52 -2.26 -10.76 8.37
N GLU A 53 -2.59 -9.54 8.79
CA GLU A 53 -3.18 -9.30 10.11
C GLU A 53 -4.59 -9.89 10.23
N LEU A 54 -5.44 -9.72 9.22
CA LEU A 54 -6.76 -10.34 9.16
C LEU A 54 -6.67 -11.88 9.19
N ALA A 55 -5.74 -12.47 8.44
CA ALA A 55 -5.52 -13.91 8.44
C ALA A 55 -5.11 -14.43 9.84
N ARG A 56 -4.31 -13.66 10.59
CA ARG A 56 -3.97 -14.00 11.99
C ARG A 56 -5.18 -13.93 12.91
N GLN A 57 -6.02 -12.91 12.76
CA GLN A 57 -7.23 -12.75 13.56
C GLN A 57 -8.25 -13.86 13.27
N GLU A 58 -8.44 -14.22 12.00
CA GLU A 58 -9.28 -15.35 11.61
C GLU A 58 -8.74 -16.67 12.14
N ALA A 59 -7.43 -16.91 12.03
CA ALA A 59 -6.79 -18.10 12.59
C ALA A 59 -6.98 -18.18 14.11
N TYR A 60 -6.86 -17.05 14.82
CA TYR A 60 -7.13 -16.99 16.26
C TYR A 60 -8.60 -17.24 16.57
N ALA A 61 -9.53 -16.64 15.83
CA ALA A 61 -10.96 -16.85 16.04
C ALA A 61 -11.38 -18.31 15.81
N GLN A 62 -10.76 -19.00 14.86
CA GLN A 62 -11.00 -20.42 14.59
C GLN A 62 -10.24 -21.36 15.54
N SER A 63 -9.24 -20.85 16.25
CA SER A 63 -8.51 -21.64 17.25
C SER A 63 -9.44 -22.10 18.38
N PRO A 64 -9.11 -23.19 19.11
CA PRO A 64 -9.91 -23.65 20.24
C PRO A 64 -10.11 -22.56 21.30
N ALA A 65 -9.06 -21.78 21.59
CA ALA A 65 -9.13 -20.67 22.55
C ALA A 65 -10.04 -19.54 22.08
N GLY A 66 -9.96 -19.14 20.80
CA GLY A 66 -10.83 -18.10 20.24
C GLY A 66 -12.30 -18.53 20.20
N ARG A 67 -12.56 -19.80 19.87
CA ARG A 67 -13.91 -20.38 19.92
C ARG A 67 -14.47 -20.42 21.34
N GLU A 68 -13.65 -20.79 22.32
CA GLU A 68 -14.05 -20.76 23.73
C GLU A 68 -14.34 -19.34 24.20
N GLU A 69 -13.50 -18.37 23.84
CA GLU A 69 -13.73 -16.96 24.19
C GLU A 69 -15.02 -16.42 23.57
N GLN A 70 -15.31 -16.78 22.31
CA GLN A 70 -16.58 -16.45 21.66
C GLN A 70 -17.78 -17.14 22.35
N ALA A 71 -17.65 -18.40 22.72
CA ALA A 71 -18.69 -19.13 23.44
C ALA A 71 -18.97 -18.49 24.82
N ARG A 72 -17.93 -18.08 25.55
CA ARG A 72 -18.05 -17.35 26.81
C ARG A 72 -18.71 -15.98 26.63
N LYS A 73 -18.41 -15.25 25.55
CA LYS A 73 -19.11 -13.99 25.21
C LYS A 73 -20.60 -14.20 24.93
N GLN A 74 -20.97 -15.36 24.42
CA GLN A 74 -22.37 -15.77 24.23
C GLN A 74 -23.03 -16.31 25.51
N GLY A 75 -22.32 -16.30 26.64
CA GLY A 75 -22.82 -16.76 27.94
C GLY A 75 -22.76 -18.28 28.11
N MET A 76 -22.09 -19.01 27.22
CA MET A 76 -21.85 -20.44 27.41
C MET A 76 -20.70 -20.67 28.40
N LEU A 77 -20.93 -21.58 29.34
CA LEU A 77 -19.96 -22.00 30.36
C LEU A 77 -19.49 -23.42 30.06
N LEU A 78 -18.29 -23.77 30.53
CA LEU A 78 -17.83 -25.15 30.42
C LEU A 78 -18.65 -26.07 31.35
N PRO A 79 -18.83 -27.35 30.99
CA PRO A 79 -19.50 -28.31 31.87
C PRO A 79 -18.79 -28.38 33.24
N GLY A 80 -19.50 -28.02 34.31
CA GLY A 80 -18.95 -28.00 35.68
C GLY A 80 -18.44 -26.64 36.16
N GLU A 81 -18.40 -25.61 35.31
CA GLU A 81 -18.20 -24.22 35.75
C GLU A 81 -19.52 -23.61 36.22
N SER A 82 -19.53 -23.11 37.45
CA SER A 82 -20.59 -22.24 37.96
C SER A 82 -20.29 -20.78 37.58
N TYR A 83 -21.30 -20.06 37.09
CA TYR A 83 -21.20 -18.63 36.77
C TYR A 83 -20.65 -17.84 37.98
N VAL A 84 -19.42 -17.34 37.86
CA VAL A 84 -18.86 -16.42 38.85
C VAL A 84 -19.15 -15.01 38.37
N GLU A 85 -20.09 -14.36 39.04
CA GLU A 85 -20.45 -12.98 38.76
C GLU A 85 -19.19 -12.10 38.84
N PRO A 86 -18.85 -11.32 37.79
CA PRO A 86 -17.64 -10.51 37.81
C PRO A 86 -17.75 -9.50 38.96
N LYS A 87 -16.84 -9.60 39.95
CA LYS A 87 -16.77 -8.66 41.07
C LYS A 87 -16.79 -7.25 40.50
N LYS A 88 -17.83 -6.47 40.83
CA LYS A 88 -17.92 -5.03 40.54
C LYS A 88 -16.57 -4.41 40.96
N SER A 89 -15.75 -4.06 39.97
CA SER A 89 -14.55 -3.27 40.21
C SER A 89 -15.02 -1.99 40.92
N PRO A 90 -14.42 -1.61 42.06
CA PRO A 90 -14.83 -0.41 42.77
C PRO A 90 -14.72 0.75 41.78
N SER A 91 -15.87 1.35 41.45
CA SER A 91 -15.94 2.55 40.65
C SER A 91 -15.10 3.59 41.36
N ASN A 92 -13.93 3.91 40.81
CA ASN A 92 -13.06 4.97 41.30
C ASN A 92 -13.87 6.29 41.27
N PRO A 93 -14.32 6.84 42.41
CA PRO A 93 -14.84 8.19 42.41
C PRO A 93 -13.64 9.11 42.26
N ARG A 94 -13.75 10.01 41.28
CA ARG A 94 -12.75 11.02 40.91
C ARG A 94 -12.09 11.71 42.10
#